data_AF-A0A142W3S1-F1
#
_entry.id   AF-A0A142W3S1-F1
#
_cell.length_a   1.000
_cell.length_b   1.000
_cell.length_c   1.000
_cell.angle_alpha   90.00
_cell.angle_beta   90.00
_cell.angle_gamma   90.00
#
_symmetry.space_group_name_H-M   'P 1'
#
loop_
_entity.id
_entity.type
_entity.pdbx_description
1 polymer ?
#
loop_
_entity_poly.entity_id
_entity_poly.type
_entity_poly.pdbx_seq_one_letter_code
_entity_poly.pdbx_strand_id
1 'polypeptide(L)'
;MHSSFSDQLAGLDLSGFSIGPAPVFTNDFPVHEAVVQTLEAVWSDLFAMVTGTALEADAEDLGWAFVNMFHRSATRKSTAVDRATDEVRALLATADGSEIHTHELETQVERAQCAEGAMIALEEMREVAAALYLNEFGSSWKPVSSSRFNHSAMLTSALVEGREFVRARSEAKRRAAMPEGTPVIFAGGRTRHPNEQDALTFANNVWATLDKVHDRVPDMVLVHGGDTKGVDRLASSWAERRNIPQISFSLDMRLGARAGFKRNERMLSLDPRYVVAFPGNGVLERLVIEAKSRRITVVDRRGPLGTFPKRAAQDAD
;
A
#
# COMPACT_ATOMS: atom_id res chain seq x y z
N MET A 1 10.88 28.56 37.14
CA MET A 1 9.59 28.74 36.43
C MET A 1 9.81 28.24 35.02
N HIS A 2 9.16 27.14 34.64
CA HIS A 2 9.25 26.62 33.28
C HIS A 2 8.39 27.52 32.38
N SER A 3 9.02 28.28 31.47
CA SER A 3 8.29 28.98 30.41
C SER A 3 7.55 27.92 29.59
N SER A 4 6.25 28.10 29.37
CA SER A 4 5.53 27.19 28.48
C SER A 4 6.04 27.38 27.05
N PHE A 5 5.91 26.35 26.20
CA PHE A 5 6.22 26.44 24.78
C PHE A 5 5.48 27.61 24.10
N SER A 6 4.26 27.91 24.56
CA SER A 6 3.46 29.05 24.12
C SER A 6 4.06 30.41 24.51
N ASP A 7 4.70 30.51 25.68
CA ASP A 7 5.36 31.74 26.13
C ASP A 7 6.66 32.02 25.36
N GLN A 8 7.33 30.96 24.89
CA GLN A 8 8.52 31.08 24.03
C GLN A 8 8.16 31.55 22.61
N LEU A 9 7.00 31.12 22.10
CA LEU A 9 6.48 31.56 20.79
C LEU A 9 5.93 32.99 20.81
N ALA A 10 5.36 33.44 21.94
CA ALA A 10 4.71 34.75 22.05
C ALA A 10 5.69 35.95 22.03
N GLY A 11 6.98 35.71 22.27
CA GLY A 11 8.03 36.73 22.23
C GLY A 11 8.71 36.89 20.87
N LEU A 12 8.40 36.04 19.89
CA LEU A 12 8.96 36.13 18.55
C LEU A 12 8.11 37.11 17.72
N ASP A 13 8.71 38.21 17.31
CA ASP A 13 8.09 39.12 16.34
C ASP A 13 8.11 38.47 14.95
N LEU A 14 7.06 37.72 14.65
CA LEU A 14 6.84 37.07 13.35
C LEU A 14 6.17 37.99 12.33
N SER A 15 5.98 39.29 12.64
CA SER A 15 5.26 40.21 11.76
C SER A 15 5.99 40.49 10.43
N GLY A 16 7.31 40.26 10.38
CA GLY A 16 8.12 40.28 9.17
C GLY A 16 8.31 38.90 8.51
N PHE A 17 7.85 37.81 9.13
CA PHE A 17 8.00 36.45 8.60
C PHE A 17 6.93 36.17 7.56
N SER A 18 7.29 36.40 6.30
CA SER A 18 6.52 35.95 5.13
C SER A 18 7.12 34.63 4.67
N ILE A 19 6.43 33.50 4.89
CA ILE A 19 6.74 32.29 4.12
C ILE A 19 6.52 32.66 2.65
N GLY A 20 7.62 32.81 1.90
CA GLY A 20 7.56 33.06 0.47
C GLY A 20 6.75 31.96 -0.23
N PRO A 21 6.20 32.25 -1.43
CA PRO A 21 5.62 31.18 -2.24
C PRO A 21 6.67 30.09 -2.45
N ALA A 22 6.23 28.83 -2.49
CA ALA A 22 7.15 27.72 -2.68
C ALA A 22 8.05 27.98 -3.92
N PRO A 23 9.35 27.67 -3.85
CA PRO A 23 10.29 27.93 -4.93
C PRO A 23 10.01 27.04 -6.16
N VAL A 24 9.12 26.05 -5.98
CA VAL A 24 8.60 25.18 -7.03
C VAL A 24 7.09 25.29 -7.09
N PHE A 25 6.57 25.41 -8.30
CA PHE A 25 5.16 25.38 -8.62
C PHE A 25 4.79 24.04 -9.27
N THR A 26 3.50 23.73 -9.33
CA THR A 26 3.01 22.48 -9.94
C THR A 26 3.42 22.30 -11.40
N ASN A 27 3.68 23.39 -12.14
CA ASN A 27 4.16 23.36 -13.53
C ASN A 27 5.67 23.14 -13.68
N ASP A 28 6.44 23.10 -12.60
CA ASP A 28 7.86 22.72 -12.63
C ASP A 28 8.05 21.19 -12.76
N PHE A 29 6.97 20.43 -12.60
CA PHE A 29 6.95 18.98 -12.78
C PHE A 29 6.12 18.59 -14.01
N PRO A 30 6.36 17.41 -14.61
CA PRO A 30 5.57 16.94 -15.73
C PRO A 30 4.07 16.88 -15.38
N VAL A 31 3.24 17.44 -16.25
CA VAL A 31 1.77 17.35 -16.11
C VAL A 31 1.29 15.91 -16.31
N HIS A 32 0.16 15.57 -15.70
CA HIS A 32 -0.44 14.23 -15.73
C HIS A 32 -0.48 13.60 -17.12
N GLU A 33 -1.00 14.34 -18.12
CA GLU A 33 -1.13 13.85 -19.50
C GLU A 33 0.23 13.47 -20.12
N ALA A 34 1.27 14.27 -19.87
CA ALA A 34 2.61 13.99 -20.37
C ALA A 34 3.22 12.75 -19.69
N VAL A 35 2.95 12.55 -18.39
CA VAL A 35 3.36 11.34 -17.65
C VAL A 35 2.69 10.10 -18.25
N VAL A 36 1.36 10.12 -18.40
CA VAL A 36 0.59 9.00 -18.96
C VAL A 36 1.07 8.65 -20.36
N GLN A 37 1.07 9.62 -21.28
CA GLN A 37 1.46 9.41 -22.67
C GLN A 37 2.87 8.83 -22.79
N THR A 38 3.83 9.39 -22.04
CA THR A 38 5.23 8.97 -22.13
C THR A 38 5.42 7.56 -21.55
N LEU A 39 4.82 7.27 -20.40
CA LEU A 39 4.97 5.96 -19.77
C LEU A 39 4.24 4.86 -20.55
N GLU A 40 3.09 5.15 -21.15
CA GLU A 40 2.42 4.23 -22.08
C GLU A 40 3.29 3.88 -23.28
N ALA A 41 3.92 4.89 -23.90
CA ALA A 41 4.82 4.67 -25.04
C ALA A 41 6.06 3.85 -24.64
N VAL A 42 6.74 4.22 -23.55
CA VAL A 42 7.92 3.49 -23.05
C VAL A 42 7.55 2.05 -22.69
N TRP A 43 6.40 1.84 -22.04
CA TRP A 43 5.92 0.51 -21.69
C TRP A 43 5.66 -0.34 -22.93
N SER A 44 4.91 0.21 -23.90
CA SER A 44 4.61 -0.45 -25.17
C SER A 44 5.89 -0.85 -25.91
N ASP A 45 6.83 0.08 -26.08
CA ASP A 45 8.08 -0.18 -26.80
C ASP A 45 8.97 -1.19 -26.05
N LEU A 46 9.02 -1.11 -24.71
CA LEU A 46 9.75 -2.06 -23.89
C LEU A 46 9.22 -3.48 -24.09
N PHE A 47 7.90 -3.66 -24.02
CA PHE A 47 7.30 -4.99 -24.10
C PHE A 47 7.25 -5.54 -25.53
N ALA A 48 7.14 -4.68 -26.54
CA ALA A 48 7.26 -5.09 -27.95
C ALA A 48 8.61 -5.77 -28.26
N MET A 49 9.69 -5.42 -27.55
CA MET A 49 11.00 -6.08 -27.72
C MET A 49 11.06 -7.49 -27.13
N VAL A 50 10.26 -7.81 -26.10
CA VAL A 50 10.32 -9.10 -25.42
C VAL A 50 9.23 -10.06 -25.90
N THR A 51 8.09 -9.55 -26.36
CA THR A 51 6.98 -10.36 -26.89
C THR A 51 7.45 -11.25 -28.05
N GLY A 52 7.14 -12.55 -27.98
CA GLY A 52 7.54 -13.52 -29.00
C GLY A 52 9.01 -13.93 -28.94
N THR A 53 9.74 -13.52 -27.89
CA THR A 53 11.12 -13.92 -27.65
C THR A 53 11.23 -14.82 -26.40
N ALA A 54 12.40 -15.42 -26.17
CA ALA A 54 12.63 -16.17 -24.93
C ALA A 54 12.55 -15.31 -23.65
N LEU A 55 12.69 -13.98 -23.76
CA LEU A 55 12.60 -13.04 -22.65
C LEU A 55 11.16 -12.78 -22.18
N GLU A 56 10.15 -13.25 -22.92
CA GLU A 56 8.75 -13.12 -22.52
C GLU A 56 8.49 -13.77 -21.15
N ALA A 57 9.26 -14.81 -20.79
CA ALA A 57 9.20 -15.45 -19.48
C ALA A 57 9.63 -14.52 -18.32
N ASP A 58 10.43 -13.49 -18.61
CA ASP A 58 10.94 -12.50 -17.65
C ASP A 58 10.15 -11.19 -17.68
N ALA A 59 9.10 -11.09 -18.52
CA ALA A 59 8.34 -9.86 -18.75
C ALA A 59 7.72 -9.29 -17.46
N GLU A 60 7.13 -10.14 -16.61
CA GLU A 60 6.51 -9.70 -15.35
C GLU A 60 7.57 -9.11 -14.39
N ASP A 61 8.77 -9.69 -14.33
CA ASP A 61 9.86 -9.19 -13.48
C ASP A 61 10.43 -7.86 -14.02
N LEU A 62 10.53 -7.71 -15.36
CA LEU A 62 10.92 -6.44 -15.99
C LEU A 62 9.90 -5.34 -15.71
N GLY A 63 8.61 -5.63 -15.85
CA GLY A 63 7.53 -4.69 -15.52
C GLY A 63 7.55 -4.31 -14.04
N TRP A 64 7.79 -5.29 -13.16
CA TRP A 64 7.93 -5.03 -11.73
C TRP A 64 9.10 -4.07 -11.43
N ALA A 65 10.26 -4.31 -12.08
CA ALA A 65 11.44 -3.46 -11.94
C ALA A 65 11.20 -2.04 -12.48
N PHE A 66 10.43 -1.92 -13.57
CA PHE A 66 10.05 -0.65 -14.17
C PHE A 66 9.28 0.22 -13.18
N VAL A 67 8.20 -0.30 -12.58
CA VAL A 67 7.45 0.44 -11.53
C VAL A 67 8.34 0.76 -10.32
N ASN A 68 9.19 -0.18 -9.93
CA ASN A 68 10.05 -0.04 -8.75
C ASN A 68 11.10 1.08 -8.86
N MET A 69 11.47 1.51 -10.08
CA MET A 69 12.41 2.62 -10.25
C MET A 69 11.83 3.96 -9.75
N PHE A 70 10.55 4.20 -10.03
CA PHE A 70 9.81 5.38 -9.57
C PHE A 70 9.59 5.31 -8.07
N HIS A 71 9.17 4.13 -7.57
CA HIS A 71 8.97 3.90 -6.14
C HIS A 71 10.23 4.17 -5.31
N ARG A 72 11.39 3.65 -5.75
CA ARG A 72 12.67 3.91 -5.08
C ARG A 72 13.04 5.39 -5.09
N SER A 73 12.74 6.09 -6.17
CA SER A 73 13.03 7.52 -6.28
C SER A 73 12.10 8.37 -5.42
N ALA A 74 10.80 8.07 -5.39
CA ALA A 74 9.83 8.68 -4.50
C ALA A 74 10.20 8.45 -3.03
N THR A 75 10.59 7.23 -2.65
CA THR A 75 11.01 6.88 -1.28
C THR A 75 12.23 7.70 -0.83
N ARG A 76 13.23 7.89 -1.72
CA ARG A 76 14.38 8.75 -1.43
C ARG A 76 13.97 10.20 -1.19
N LYS A 77 13.02 10.72 -1.97
CA LYS A 77 12.48 12.08 -1.79
C LYS A 77 11.67 12.21 -0.51
N SER A 78 10.83 11.23 -0.17
CA SER A 78 10.13 11.15 1.11
C SER A 78 11.08 11.21 2.31
N THR A 79 12.18 10.44 2.29
CA THR A 79 13.21 10.52 3.35
C THR A 79 13.88 11.91 3.42
N ALA A 80 14.01 12.59 2.29
CA ALA A 80 14.55 13.95 2.26
C ALA A 80 13.56 14.98 2.82
N VAL A 81 12.26 14.81 2.56
CA VAL A 81 11.17 15.61 3.16
C VAL A 81 11.18 15.43 4.68
N ASP A 82 11.21 14.20 5.18
CA ASP A 82 11.25 13.91 6.62
C ASP A 82 12.44 14.61 7.30
N ARG A 83 13.66 14.46 6.72
CA ARG A 83 14.86 15.11 7.25
C ARG A 83 14.75 16.63 7.24
N ALA A 84 14.35 17.23 6.13
CA ALA A 84 14.22 18.68 6.02
C ALA A 84 13.15 19.21 6.99
N THR A 85 12.05 18.48 7.17
CA THR A 85 10.99 18.83 8.14
C THR A 85 11.49 18.77 9.58
N ASP A 86 12.31 17.79 9.94
CA ASP A 86 12.92 17.70 11.26
C ASP A 86 13.94 18.82 11.50
N GLU A 87 14.72 19.19 10.48
CA GLU A 87 15.63 20.36 10.52
C GLU A 87 14.85 21.67 10.69
N VAL A 88 13.75 21.88 9.96
CA VAL A 88 12.85 23.03 10.12
C VAL A 88 12.30 23.10 11.55
N ARG A 89 11.84 21.97 12.12
CA ARG A 89 11.35 21.92 13.51
C ARG A 89 12.45 22.27 14.51
N ALA A 90 13.67 21.79 14.30
CA ALA A 90 14.81 22.08 15.16
C ALA A 90 15.16 23.58 15.12
N LEU A 91 15.23 24.17 13.92
CA LEU A 91 15.49 25.60 13.74
C LEU A 91 14.40 26.47 14.38
N LEU A 92 13.12 26.10 14.21
CA LEU A 92 12.03 26.81 14.90
C LEU A 92 12.14 26.75 16.42
N ALA A 93 12.64 25.63 16.97
CA ALA A 93 12.80 25.47 18.41
C ALA A 93 13.99 26.24 18.99
N THR A 94 15.01 26.54 18.17
CA THR A 94 16.23 27.26 18.58
C THR A 94 16.30 28.68 18.02
N ALA A 95 15.16 29.25 17.62
CA ALA A 95 15.12 30.57 17.01
C ALA A 95 15.71 31.66 17.94
N ASP A 96 16.74 32.35 17.44
CA ASP A 96 17.45 33.42 18.14
C ASP A 96 17.13 34.83 17.60
N GLY A 97 16.31 34.91 16.54
CA GLY A 97 15.93 36.16 15.88
C GLY A 97 17.01 36.76 14.97
N SER A 98 18.11 36.06 14.72
CA SER A 98 19.14 36.52 13.80
C SER A 98 18.72 36.35 12.33
N GLU A 99 19.22 37.23 11.46
CA GLU A 99 19.02 37.12 10.01
C GLU A 99 19.60 35.81 9.45
N ILE A 100 20.73 35.36 10.01
CA ILE A 100 21.37 34.10 9.63
C ILE A 100 20.45 32.92 9.93
N HIS A 101 19.87 32.87 11.13
CA HIS A 101 18.94 31.82 11.52
C HIS A 101 17.67 31.83 10.67
N THR A 102 17.18 33.03 10.34
CA THR A 102 16.02 33.23 9.46
C THR A 102 16.30 32.70 8.05
N HIS A 103 17.46 33.04 7.47
CA HIS A 103 17.88 32.57 6.15
C HIS A 103 18.09 31.04 6.13
N GLU A 104 18.67 30.45 7.18
CA GLU A 104 18.85 29.01 7.27
C GLU A 104 17.49 28.27 7.35
N LEU A 105 16.53 28.82 8.09
CA LEU A 105 15.17 28.31 8.15
C LEU A 105 14.49 28.37 6.77
N GLU A 106 14.54 29.52 6.09
CA GLU A 106 14.00 29.68 4.72
C GLU A 106 14.59 28.65 3.76
N THR A 107 15.91 28.46 3.79
CA THR A 107 16.62 27.48 2.95
C THR A 107 16.11 26.05 3.20
N GLN A 108 15.88 25.66 4.47
CA GLN A 108 15.37 24.32 4.77
C GLN A 108 13.89 24.15 4.40
N VAL A 109 13.08 25.20 4.53
CA VAL A 109 11.68 25.19 4.06
C VAL A 109 11.63 25.00 2.55
N GLU A 110 12.42 25.76 1.80
CA GLU A 110 12.52 25.62 0.33
C GLU A 110 12.95 24.21 -0.08
N ARG A 111 13.95 23.66 0.61
CA ARG A 111 14.43 22.29 0.38
C ARG A 111 13.35 21.25 0.66
N ALA A 112 12.56 21.41 1.72
CA ALA A 112 11.45 20.52 2.05
C ALA A 112 10.38 20.57 0.94
N GLN A 113 9.98 21.76 0.50
CA GLN A 113 8.99 21.96 -0.57
C GLN A 113 9.46 21.37 -1.91
N CYS A 114 10.73 21.59 -2.28
CA CYS A 114 11.30 20.98 -3.50
C CYS A 114 11.33 19.45 -3.44
N ALA A 115 11.67 18.89 -2.27
CA ALA A 115 11.69 17.45 -2.08
C ALA A 115 10.27 16.86 -2.12
N GLU A 116 9.28 17.57 -1.56
CA GLU A 116 7.87 17.18 -1.57
C GLU A 116 7.29 17.20 -2.98
N GLY A 117 7.48 18.29 -3.74
CA GLY A 117 7.01 18.36 -5.13
C GLY A 117 7.58 17.23 -5.99
N ALA A 118 8.89 16.97 -5.86
CA ALA A 118 9.53 15.86 -6.56
C ALA A 118 9.02 14.48 -6.09
N MET A 119 8.74 14.32 -4.80
CA MET A 119 8.14 13.09 -4.27
C MET A 119 6.78 12.84 -4.91
N ILE A 120 5.89 13.83 -4.90
CA ILE A 120 4.52 13.72 -5.45
C ILE A 120 4.57 13.37 -6.94
N ALA A 121 5.40 14.05 -7.74
CA ALA A 121 5.54 13.75 -9.17
C ALA A 121 6.06 12.32 -9.43
N LEU A 122 7.00 11.84 -8.61
CA LEU A 122 7.52 10.46 -8.73
C LEU A 122 6.52 9.41 -8.24
N GLU A 123 5.69 9.73 -7.24
CA GLU A 123 4.56 8.89 -6.85
C GLU A 123 3.56 8.79 -8.00
N GLU A 124 3.19 9.88 -8.65
CA GLU A 124 2.30 9.87 -9.81
C GLU A 124 2.83 8.97 -10.95
N MET A 125 4.11 9.10 -11.31
CA MET A 125 4.75 8.22 -12.30
C MET A 125 4.71 6.75 -11.88
N ARG A 126 4.94 6.45 -10.59
CA ARG A 126 4.81 5.09 -10.02
C ARG A 126 3.38 4.58 -10.18
N GLU A 127 2.38 5.40 -9.90
CA GLU A 127 0.97 5.02 -9.98
C GLU A 127 0.53 4.71 -11.41
N VAL A 128 0.92 5.54 -12.38
CA VAL A 128 0.69 5.28 -13.82
C VAL A 128 1.36 3.98 -14.25
N ALA A 129 2.65 3.79 -13.90
CA ALA A 129 3.37 2.57 -14.23
C ALA A 129 2.74 1.32 -13.57
N ALA A 130 2.24 1.44 -12.34
CA ALA A 130 1.57 0.35 -11.64
C ALA A 130 0.22 -0.01 -12.30
N ALA A 131 -0.50 0.96 -12.85
CA ALA A 131 -1.71 0.71 -13.63
C ALA A 131 -1.41 -0.06 -14.92
N LEU A 132 -0.32 0.30 -15.63
CA LEU A 132 0.15 -0.44 -16.80
C LEU A 132 0.52 -1.88 -16.44
N TYR A 133 1.27 -2.06 -15.35
CA TYR A 133 1.62 -3.39 -14.82
C TYR A 133 0.37 -4.23 -14.50
N LEU A 134 -0.63 -3.65 -13.85
CA LEU A 134 -1.88 -4.34 -13.52
C LEU A 134 -2.67 -4.74 -14.77
N ASN A 135 -2.66 -3.90 -15.80
CA ASN A 135 -3.34 -4.15 -17.06
C ASN A 135 -2.65 -5.26 -17.86
N GLU A 136 -1.32 -5.24 -17.93
CA GLU A 136 -0.53 -6.23 -18.66
C GLU A 136 -0.54 -7.61 -17.98
N PHE A 137 -0.26 -7.66 -16.67
CA PHE A 137 -0.02 -8.93 -15.96
C PHE A 137 -1.21 -9.41 -15.10
N GLY A 138 -2.29 -8.62 -15.04
CA GLY A 138 -3.47 -8.92 -14.21
C GLY A 138 -3.20 -8.88 -12.69
N SER A 139 -1.97 -8.58 -12.29
CA SER A 139 -1.45 -8.68 -10.93
C SER A 139 -1.18 -7.28 -10.38
N SER A 140 -1.61 -6.99 -9.15
CA SER A 140 -1.25 -5.72 -8.52
C SER A 140 0.25 -5.66 -8.26
N TRP A 141 0.90 -4.56 -8.65
CA TRP A 141 2.28 -4.30 -8.28
C TRP A 141 2.39 -4.09 -6.75
N LYS A 142 3.49 -4.57 -6.16
CA LYS A 142 3.78 -4.42 -4.72
C LYS A 142 5.27 -4.21 -4.47
N PRO A 143 5.67 -3.31 -3.55
CA PRO A 143 7.04 -3.25 -3.08
C PRO A 143 7.39 -4.48 -2.23
N VAL A 144 8.65 -4.92 -2.26
CA VAL A 144 9.10 -6.11 -1.49
C VAL A 144 9.08 -5.86 0.04
N SER A 145 9.42 -4.65 0.48
CA SER A 145 9.65 -4.35 1.91
C SER A 145 9.27 -2.92 2.31
N SER A 146 8.24 -2.33 1.69
CA SER A 146 7.78 -1.00 2.05
C SER A 146 6.30 -0.80 1.74
N SER A 147 5.66 0.15 2.41
CA SER A 147 4.34 0.62 2.01
C SER A 147 4.39 1.38 0.68
N ARG A 148 3.29 1.33 -0.06
CA ARG A 148 2.95 2.23 -1.17
C ARG A 148 1.94 3.23 -0.62
N PHE A 149 2.43 4.24 0.08
CA PHE A 149 1.61 5.39 0.42
C PHE A 149 1.33 6.19 -0.84
N ASN A 150 0.13 6.76 -0.93
CA ASN A 150 -0.16 7.77 -1.93
C ASN A 150 -0.43 9.09 -1.22
N HIS A 151 0.44 10.07 -1.42
CA HIS A 151 0.26 11.41 -0.88
C HIS A 151 -0.65 12.26 -1.79
N SER A 152 -0.91 11.81 -3.01
CA SER A 152 -1.90 12.40 -3.91
C SER A 152 -3.26 11.72 -3.73
N ALA A 153 -4.33 12.51 -3.64
CA ALA A 153 -5.70 12.01 -3.45
C ALA A 153 -6.27 11.23 -4.66
N MET A 154 -5.56 11.21 -5.81
CA MET A 154 -6.17 10.86 -7.09
C MET A 154 -5.78 9.52 -7.74
N LEU A 155 -4.93 8.66 -7.15
CA LEU A 155 -4.46 7.49 -7.91
C LEU A 155 -4.33 6.19 -7.10
N THR A 156 -5.17 5.20 -7.44
CA THR A 156 -5.12 3.79 -7.00
C THR A 156 -5.21 3.50 -5.49
N SER A 157 -5.35 2.22 -5.17
CA SER A 157 -5.55 1.79 -3.79
C SER A 157 -4.25 1.85 -2.99
N ALA A 158 -4.27 2.50 -1.83
CA ALA A 158 -3.13 2.52 -0.94
C ALA A 158 -2.82 1.10 -0.42
N LEU A 159 -1.55 0.69 -0.46
CA LEU A 159 -1.09 -0.58 0.10
C LEU A 159 -0.10 -0.33 1.24
N VAL A 160 -0.56 -0.52 2.47
CA VAL A 160 0.23 -0.25 3.67
C VAL A 160 0.76 -1.55 4.29
N GLU A 161 2.04 -1.57 4.67
CA GLU A 161 2.61 -2.68 5.42
C GLU A 161 2.02 -2.71 6.83
N GLY A 162 1.51 -3.87 7.25
CA GLY A 162 0.79 -4.03 8.52
C GLY A 162 1.59 -3.65 9.77
N ARG A 163 2.93 -3.72 9.75
CA ARG A 163 3.77 -3.24 10.86
C ARG A 163 3.75 -1.73 10.97
N GLU A 164 3.93 -1.05 9.84
CA GLU A 164 3.82 0.40 9.77
C GLU A 164 2.41 0.83 10.15
N PHE A 165 1.39 0.05 9.74
CA PHE A 165 0.01 0.32 10.09
C PHE A 165 -0.25 0.28 11.60
N VAL A 166 0.17 -0.80 12.26
CA VAL A 166 -0.01 -0.95 13.71
C VAL A 166 0.79 0.10 14.48
N ARG A 167 2.02 0.40 14.05
CA ARG A 167 2.85 1.44 14.68
C ARG A 167 2.20 2.83 14.54
N ALA A 168 1.78 3.21 13.34
CA ALA A 168 1.13 4.49 13.08
C ALA A 168 -0.19 4.63 13.84
N ARG A 169 -0.97 3.55 13.99
CA ARG A 169 -2.19 3.57 14.82
C ARG A 169 -1.92 3.86 16.29
N SER A 170 -0.75 3.45 16.81
CA SER A 170 -0.32 3.75 18.19
C SER A 170 0.27 5.16 18.35
N GLU A 171 0.81 5.74 17.30
CA GLU A 171 1.41 7.08 17.28
C GLU A 171 0.40 8.10 16.69
N ALA A 172 -0.28 8.89 17.54
CA ALA A 172 -1.35 9.82 17.13
C ALA A 172 -0.99 10.76 15.94
N LYS A 173 0.30 11.02 15.70
CA LYS A 173 0.84 11.90 14.65
C LYS A 173 0.79 11.31 13.23
N ARG A 174 0.71 9.99 13.03
CA ARG A 174 0.73 9.37 11.68
C ARG A 174 -0.65 9.00 11.12
N ARG A 175 -1.75 9.35 11.80
CA ARG A 175 -3.12 8.98 11.39
C ARG A 175 -3.51 9.44 9.99
N ALA A 176 -2.99 10.56 9.50
CA ALA A 176 -3.41 11.17 8.23
C ALA A 176 -3.06 10.37 6.97
N ALA A 177 -2.11 9.43 7.04
CA ALA A 177 -1.67 8.62 5.89
C ALA A 177 -2.21 7.17 5.92
N MET A 178 -3.17 6.90 6.80
CA MET A 178 -3.63 5.55 7.12
C MET A 178 -4.96 5.24 6.45
N PRO A 179 -5.12 4.05 5.84
CA PRO A 179 -6.42 3.59 5.37
C PRO A 179 -7.46 3.64 6.48
N GLU A 180 -8.46 4.50 6.34
CA GLU A 180 -9.64 4.51 7.18
C GLU A 180 -10.65 3.51 6.64
N GLY A 181 -11.33 2.78 7.53
CA GLY A 181 -12.37 1.84 7.15
C GLY A 181 -12.42 0.57 7.98
N THR A 182 -13.41 -0.26 7.70
CA THR A 182 -13.68 -1.50 8.44
C THR A 182 -12.76 -2.63 7.97
N PRO A 183 -11.90 -3.23 8.82
CA PRO A 183 -10.98 -4.27 8.38
C PRO A 183 -11.72 -5.57 7.98
N VAL A 184 -11.37 -6.11 6.82
CA VAL A 184 -11.81 -7.42 6.33
C VAL A 184 -10.58 -8.25 6.01
N ILE A 185 -10.38 -9.35 6.73
CA ILE A 185 -9.25 -10.25 6.45
C ILE A 185 -9.60 -11.14 5.28
N PHE A 186 -8.68 -11.23 4.32
CA PHE A 186 -8.64 -12.25 3.29
C PHE A 186 -7.44 -13.16 3.51
N ALA A 187 -7.65 -14.47 3.48
CA ALA A 187 -6.59 -15.44 3.63
C ALA A 187 -6.85 -16.71 2.81
N GLY A 188 -5.78 -17.22 2.20
CA GLY A 188 -5.74 -18.56 1.64
C GLY A 188 -4.31 -18.98 1.31
N GLY A 189 -4.16 -20.17 0.75
CA GLY A 189 -2.86 -20.72 0.36
C GLY A 189 -2.55 -20.54 -1.13
N ARG A 190 -1.44 -21.15 -1.55
CA ARG A 190 -1.14 -21.35 -2.96
C ARG A 190 -1.91 -22.57 -3.44
N THR A 191 -2.82 -22.39 -4.39
CA THR A 191 -3.59 -23.47 -5.00
C THR A 191 -2.99 -23.83 -6.36
N ARG A 192 -2.98 -25.13 -6.68
CA ARG A 192 -2.67 -25.61 -8.03
C ARG A 192 -3.96 -26.16 -8.62
N HIS A 193 -4.26 -25.76 -9.85
CA HIS A 193 -5.43 -26.22 -10.58
C HIS A 193 -4.97 -27.16 -11.69
N PRO A 194 -5.71 -28.24 -11.97
CA PRO A 194 -5.32 -29.25 -12.95
C PRO A 194 -5.39 -28.72 -14.39
N ASN A 195 -6.26 -27.76 -14.66
CA ASN A 195 -6.42 -27.11 -15.95
C ASN A 195 -6.69 -25.61 -15.77
N GLU A 196 -6.62 -24.87 -16.88
CA GLU A 196 -6.84 -23.43 -16.92
C GLU A 196 -8.28 -23.03 -16.56
N GLN A 197 -9.27 -23.80 -17.00
CA GLN A 197 -10.69 -23.53 -16.73
C GLN A 197 -11.00 -23.53 -15.22
N ASP A 198 -10.40 -24.46 -14.48
CA ASP A 198 -10.52 -24.56 -13.02
C ASP A 198 -9.83 -23.38 -12.33
N ALA A 199 -8.67 -22.95 -12.85
CA ALA A 199 -7.97 -21.77 -12.33
C ALA A 199 -8.80 -20.49 -12.53
N LEU A 200 -9.40 -20.31 -13.70
CA LEU A 200 -10.30 -19.20 -14.01
C LEU A 200 -11.55 -19.23 -13.14
N THR A 201 -12.16 -20.41 -12.99
CA THR A 201 -13.34 -20.60 -12.14
C THR A 201 -13.04 -20.26 -10.68
N PHE A 202 -11.88 -20.71 -10.18
CA PHE A 202 -11.41 -20.37 -8.84
C PHE A 202 -11.22 -18.86 -8.67
N ALA A 203 -10.54 -18.20 -9.61
CA ALA A 203 -10.32 -16.76 -9.58
C ALA A 203 -11.63 -15.97 -9.60
N ASN A 204 -12.59 -16.37 -10.44
CA ASN A 204 -13.92 -15.79 -10.49
C ASN A 204 -14.67 -15.95 -9.16
N ASN A 205 -14.54 -17.10 -8.49
CA ASN A 205 -15.15 -17.33 -7.19
C ASN A 205 -14.52 -16.49 -6.07
N VAL A 206 -13.21 -16.22 -6.15
CA VAL A 206 -12.52 -15.27 -5.27
C VAL A 206 -13.13 -13.88 -5.40
N TRP A 207 -13.19 -13.35 -6.63
CA TRP A 207 -13.70 -12.00 -6.89
C TRP A 207 -15.19 -11.87 -6.55
N ALA A 208 -16.02 -12.84 -6.96
CA ALA A 208 -17.44 -12.85 -6.65
C ALA A 208 -17.73 -12.95 -5.14
N THR A 209 -16.83 -13.57 -4.36
CA THR A 209 -16.93 -13.57 -2.90
C THR A 209 -16.58 -12.21 -2.32
N LEU A 210 -15.49 -11.59 -2.79
CA LEU A 210 -15.06 -10.28 -2.33
C LEU A 210 -16.07 -9.19 -2.69
N ASP A 211 -16.67 -9.23 -3.87
CA ASP A 211 -17.75 -8.32 -4.29
C ASP A 211 -18.93 -8.39 -3.29
N LYS A 212 -19.39 -9.60 -2.95
CA LYS A 212 -20.47 -9.79 -1.97
C LYS A 212 -20.12 -9.29 -0.56
N VAL A 213 -18.85 -9.33 -0.19
CA VAL A 213 -18.39 -8.81 1.11
C VAL A 213 -18.33 -7.29 1.07
N HIS A 214 -17.82 -6.71 -0.01
CA HIS A 214 -17.80 -5.27 -0.24
C HIS A 214 -19.20 -4.66 -0.24
N ASP A 215 -20.18 -5.31 -0.89
CA ASP A 215 -21.59 -4.89 -0.85
C ASP A 215 -22.14 -4.80 0.58
N ARG A 216 -21.59 -5.57 1.52
CA ARG A 216 -21.98 -5.59 2.94
C ARG A 216 -21.12 -4.68 3.82
N VAL A 217 -19.93 -4.30 3.35
CA VAL A 217 -18.97 -3.44 4.04
C VAL A 217 -18.35 -2.49 3.01
N PRO A 218 -19.09 -1.45 2.56
CA PRO A 218 -18.61 -0.57 1.49
C PRO A 218 -17.38 0.26 1.89
N ASP A 219 -17.18 0.49 3.19
CA ASP A 219 -16.02 1.18 3.76
C ASP A 219 -14.86 0.23 4.09
N MET A 220 -14.80 -0.96 3.48
CA MET A 220 -13.81 -1.96 3.89
C MET A 220 -12.37 -1.58 3.55
N VAL A 221 -11.47 -2.02 4.43
CA VAL A 221 -10.03 -2.11 4.15
C VAL A 221 -9.66 -3.59 4.05
N LEU A 222 -9.09 -3.99 2.92
CA LEU A 222 -8.69 -5.37 2.68
C LEU A 222 -7.39 -5.70 3.42
N VAL A 223 -7.42 -6.64 4.36
CA VAL A 223 -6.25 -7.09 5.11
C VAL A 223 -5.83 -8.47 4.60
N HIS A 224 -4.58 -8.65 4.17
CA HIS A 224 -4.11 -9.95 3.65
C HIS A 224 -2.64 -10.24 3.97
N GLY A 225 -2.18 -11.47 3.71
CA GLY A 225 -0.82 -11.91 3.99
C GLY A 225 0.23 -11.46 2.97
N GLY A 226 -0.19 -11.02 1.79
CA GLY A 226 0.68 -10.40 0.80
C GLY A 226 1.51 -11.38 -0.03
N ASP A 227 1.14 -12.67 -0.06
CA ASP A 227 1.83 -13.67 -0.88
C ASP A 227 1.57 -13.42 -2.37
N THR A 228 2.58 -12.94 -3.10
CA THR A 228 2.50 -12.66 -4.53
C THR A 228 2.38 -13.93 -5.39
N LYS A 229 2.60 -15.12 -4.82
CA LYS A 229 2.49 -16.39 -5.56
C LYS A 229 1.24 -17.19 -5.18
N GLY A 230 0.38 -16.64 -4.33
CA GLY A 230 -0.80 -17.30 -3.80
C GLY A 230 -2.10 -16.58 -4.16
N VAL A 231 -3.19 -17.03 -3.55
CA VAL A 231 -4.51 -16.43 -3.75
C VAL A 231 -4.59 -14.97 -3.26
N ASP A 232 -3.70 -14.55 -2.36
CA ASP A 232 -3.54 -13.14 -1.95
C ASP A 232 -3.30 -12.21 -3.15
N ARG A 233 -2.64 -12.68 -4.23
CA ARG A 233 -2.45 -11.90 -5.46
C ARG A 233 -3.79 -11.56 -6.12
N LEU A 234 -4.71 -12.53 -6.19
CA LEU A 234 -6.04 -12.35 -6.79
C LEU A 234 -6.89 -11.36 -6.00
N ALA A 235 -6.85 -11.45 -4.67
CA ALA A 235 -7.56 -10.52 -3.80
C ALA A 235 -6.98 -9.10 -3.88
N SER A 236 -5.66 -8.99 -4.02
CA SER A 236 -5.01 -7.70 -4.17
C SER A 236 -5.32 -7.02 -5.51
N SER A 237 -5.29 -7.77 -6.62
CA SER A 237 -5.73 -7.24 -7.92
C SER A 237 -7.20 -6.82 -7.90
N TRP A 238 -8.05 -7.57 -7.20
CA TRP A 238 -9.46 -7.20 -7.02
C TRP A 238 -9.62 -5.87 -6.28
N ALA A 239 -8.87 -5.68 -5.19
CA ALA A 239 -8.91 -4.46 -4.39
C ALA A 239 -8.36 -3.25 -5.17
N GLU A 240 -7.23 -3.43 -5.86
CA GLU A 240 -6.62 -2.39 -6.69
C GLU A 240 -7.60 -1.88 -7.76
N ARG A 241 -8.26 -2.81 -8.48
CA ARG A 241 -9.23 -2.47 -9.55
C ARG A 241 -10.49 -1.76 -9.04
N ARG A 242 -10.81 -1.88 -7.75
CA ARG A 242 -11.96 -1.25 -7.10
C ARG A 242 -11.58 -0.07 -6.22
N ASN A 243 -10.30 0.32 -6.24
CA ASN A 243 -9.75 1.37 -5.39
C ASN A 243 -9.97 1.13 -3.89
N ILE A 244 -9.92 -0.15 -3.46
CA ILE A 244 -10.15 -0.55 -2.07
C ILE A 244 -8.81 -0.55 -1.33
N PRO A 245 -8.64 0.24 -0.25
CA PRO A 245 -7.39 0.29 0.48
C PRO A 245 -6.97 -1.07 1.04
N GLN A 246 -5.67 -1.33 1.07
CA GLN A 246 -5.08 -2.63 1.41
C GLN A 246 -4.09 -2.50 2.57
N ILE A 247 -4.10 -3.49 3.47
CA ILE A 247 -3.07 -3.67 4.50
C ILE A 247 -2.45 -5.06 4.33
N SER A 248 -1.17 -5.11 3.98
CA SER A 248 -0.44 -6.37 3.81
C SER A 248 0.43 -6.69 5.01
N PHE A 249 0.23 -7.87 5.61
CA PHE A 249 1.09 -8.37 6.67
C PHE A 249 2.09 -9.40 6.14
N SER A 250 3.28 -8.95 5.76
CA SER A 250 4.36 -9.85 5.34
C SER A 250 4.86 -10.73 6.49
N LEU A 251 5.33 -11.93 6.15
CA LEU A 251 5.89 -12.87 7.13
C LEU A 251 7.20 -12.34 7.71
N ASP A 252 7.35 -12.42 9.04
CA ASP A 252 8.64 -12.16 9.70
C ASP A 252 9.55 -13.38 9.60
N MET A 253 10.49 -13.40 8.65
CA MET A 253 11.40 -14.54 8.48
C MET A 253 12.24 -14.82 9.74
N ARG A 254 12.48 -13.82 10.60
CA ARG A 254 13.25 -13.99 11.84
C ARG A 254 12.52 -14.85 12.86
N LEU A 255 11.20 -14.99 12.76
CA LEU A 255 10.37 -15.81 13.65
C LEU A 255 10.30 -17.28 13.23
N GLY A 256 10.93 -17.66 12.10
CA GLY A 256 10.95 -19.02 11.59
C GLY A 256 9.56 -19.64 11.46
N ALA A 257 9.38 -20.86 11.97
CA ALA A 257 8.12 -21.60 11.90
C ALA A 257 6.91 -20.89 12.53
N ARG A 258 7.13 -19.91 13.43
CA ARG A 258 6.05 -19.16 14.10
C ARG A 258 5.58 -17.93 13.31
N ALA A 259 6.28 -17.57 12.23
CA ALA A 259 6.02 -16.35 11.47
C ALA A 259 4.56 -16.24 10.99
N GLY A 260 4.01 -17.31 10.43
CA GLY A 260 2.63 -17.34 9.93
C GLY A 260 1.59 -17.15 11.04
N PHE A 261 1.78 -17.78 12.19
CA PHE A 261 0.88 -17.65 13.33
C PHE A 261 0.92 -16.24 13.91
N LYS A 262 2.12 -15.67 14.11
CA LYS A 262 2.27 -14.30 14.62
C LYS A 262 1.72 -13.25 13.65
N ARG A 263 1.86 -13.46 12.34
CA ARG A 263 1.20 -12.64 11.31
C ARG A 263 -0.32 -12.69 11.46
N ASN A 264 -0.90 -13.88 11.59
CA ASN A 264 -2.35 -14.06 11.72
C ASN A 264 -2.90 -13.41 13.00
N GLU A 265 -2.19 -13.53 14.12
CA GLU A 265 -2.53 -12.86 15.38
C GLU A 265 -2.57 -11.33 15.23
N ARG A 266 -1.61 -10.75 14.50
CA ARG A 266 -1.58 -9.31 14.19
C ARG A 266 -2.75 -8.89 13.30
N MET A 267 -3.08 -9.68 12.27
CA MET A 267 -4.25 -9.38 11.44
C MET A 267 -5.53 -9.40 12.28
N LEU A 268 -5.71 -10.41 13.15
CA LEU A 268 -6.88 -10.52 14.02
C LEU A 268 -6.94 -9.42 15.10
N SER A 269 -5.81 -8.83 15.51
CA SER A 269 -5.79 -7.70 16.44
C SER A 269 -6.35 -6.39 15.85
N LEU A 270 -6.65 -6.37 14.56
CA LEU A 270 -7.37 -5.25 13.93
C LEU A 270 -8.88 -5.29 14.17
N ASP A 271 -9.39 -6.30 14.88
CA ASP A 271 -10.82 -6.53 15.15
C ASP A 271 -11.66 -6.52 13.86
N PRO A 272 -11.34 -7.40 12.89
CA PRO A 272 -11.97 -7.39 11.59
C PRO A 272 -13.45 -7.79 11.65
N ARG A 273 -14.25 -7.24 10.75
CA ARG A 273 -15.67 -7.58 10.62
C ARG A 273 -15.87 -8.98 10.03
N TYR A 274 -15.06 -9.33 9.04
CA TYR A 274 -15.09 -10.64 8.36
C TYR A 274 -13.69 -11.24 8.23
N VAL A 275 -13.64 -12.57 8.26
CA VAL A 275 -12.51 -13.35 7.73
C VAL A 275 -13.01 -14.16 6.52
N VAL A 276 -12.53 -13.82 5.34
CA VAL A 276 -12.76 -14.55 4.09
C VAL A 276 -11.65 -15.58 3.93
N ALA A 277 -12.01 -16.86 3.97
CA ALA A 277 -11.04 -17.96 3.97
C ALA A 277 -11.19 -18.83 2.71
N PHE A 278 -10.13 -18.90 1.91
CA PHE A 278 -9.98 -19.79 0.75
C PHE A 278 -9.05 -20.97 1.10
N PRO A 279 -9.01 -22.07 0.31
CA PRO A 279 -8.22 -23.25 0.65
C PRO A 279 -6.76 -22.92 0.98
N GLY A 280 -6.19 -23.57 2.00
CA GLY A 280 -4.83 -23.32 2.46
C GLY A 280 -4.31 -24.40 3.42
N ASN A 281 -3.24 -24.10 4.15
CA ASN A 281 -2.56 -25.06 5.03
C ASN A 281 -3.03 -24.97 6.50
N GLY A 282 -2.41 -25.74 7.40
CA GLY A 282 -2.76 -25.74 8.83
C GLY A 282 -2.62 -24.38 9.54
N VAL A 283 -1.81 -23.45 9.00
CA VAL A 283 -1.70 -22.08 9.54
C VAL A 283 -2.99 -21.28 9.26
N LEU A 284 -3.60 -21.48 8.08
CA LEU A 284 -4.92 -20.93 7.75
C LEU A 284 -6.01 -21.56 8.61
N GLU A 285 -6.00 -22.89 8.78
CA GLU A 285 -6.99 -23.57 9.63
C GLU A 285 -6.99 -23.00 11.04
N ARG A 286 -5.80 -22.73 11.59
CA ARG A 286 -5.66 -22.08 12.90
C ARG A 286 -6.25 -20.66 12.92
N LEU A 287 -6.04 -19.87 11.87
CA LEU A 287 -6.65 -18.52 11.73
C LEU A 287 -8.18 -18.60 11.78
N VAL A 288 -8.78 -19.55 11.05
CA VAL A 288 -10.24 -19.72 11.02
C VAL A 288 -10.79 -20.13 12.39
N ILE A 289 -10.13 -21.06 13.08
CA ILE A 289 -10.51 -21.48 14.43
C ILE A 289 -10.47 -20.29 15.40
N GLU A 290 -9.39 -19.51 15.35
CA GLU A 290 -9.21 -18.36 16.23
C GLU A 290 -10.20 -17.22 15.93
N ALA A 291 -10.51 -16.98 14.65
CA ALA A 291 -11.54 -16.03 14.25
C ALA A 291 -12.91 -16.42 14.83
N LYS A 292 -13.29 -17.70 14.73
CA LYS A 292 -14.54 -18.22 15.28
C LYS A 292 -14.59 -18.13 16.80
N SER A 293 -13.49 -18.42 17.51
CA SER A 293 -13.44 -18.31 18.97
C SER A 293 -13.61 -16.86 19.44
N ARG A 294 -13.15 -15.89 18.63
CA ARG A 294 -13.36 -14.45 18.84
C ARG A 294 -14.74 -13.95 18.37
N ARG A 295 -15.63 -14.84 17.91
CA ARG A 295 -16.96 -14.53 17.35
C ARG A 295 -16.92 -13.62 16.11
N ILE A 296 -15.81 -13.63 15.36
CA ILE A 296 -15.69 -12.97 14.08
C ILE A 296 -16.39 -13.83 13.01
N THR A 297 -17.16 -13.20 12.12
CA THR A 297 -17.87 -13.94 11.08
C THR A 297 -16.90 -14.43 10.00
N VAL A 298 -16.89 -15.75 9.75
CA VAL A 298 -16.04 -16.36 8.72
C VAL A 298 -16.85 -16.65 7.47
N VAL A 299 -16.44 -16.06 6.34
CA VAL A 299 -16.92 -16.40 5.00
C VAL A 299 -16.09 -17.58 4.50
N ASP A 300 -16.57 -18.79 4.74
CA ASP A 300 -15.84 -20.03 4.47
C ASP A 300 -15.97 -20.44 2.99
N ARG A 301 -14.88 -20.32 2.24
CA ARG A 301 -14.75 -20.70 0.82
C ARG A 301 -13.69 -21.77 0.60
N ARG A 302 -13.40 -22.58 1.62
CA ARG A 302 -12.34 -23.60 1.57
C ARG A 302 -12.73 -24.88 0.82
N GLY A 303 -13.91 -24.92 0.19
CA GLY A 303 -14.31 -26.02 -0.68
C GLY A 303 -13.58 -26.02 -2.03
N PRO A 304 -13.76 -27.07 -2.84
CA PRO A 304 -13.26 -27.15 -4.21
C PRO A 304 -13.54 -25.88 -5.00
N LEU A 305 -12.54 -25.41 -5.75
CA LEU A 305 -12.61 -24.19 -6.56
C LEU A 305 -13.11 -22.94 -5.81
N GLY A 306 -12.92 -22.86 -4.49
CA GLY A 306 -13.32 -21.67 -3.73
C GLY A 306 -14.81 -21.64 -3.38
N THR A 307 -15.47 -22.80 -3.36
CA THR A 307 -16.88 -22.93 -3.01
C THR A 307 -17.09 -23.10 -1.50
N PHE A 308 -18.35 -22.98 -1.05
CA PHE A 308 -18.69 -23.26 0.33
C PHE A 308 -18.53 -24.77 0.62
N PRO A 309 -17.80 -25.18 1.66
CA PRO A 309 -17.47 -26.60 1.90
C PRO A 309 -18.67 -27.55 1.92
N LYS A 310 -19.83 -27.13 2.47
CA LYS A 310 -21.02 -28.01 2.52
C LYS A 310 -21.74 -28.15 1.17
N ARG A 311 -21.57 -27.18 0.25
CA ARG A 311 -22.19 -27.24 -1.08
C ARG A 311 -21.47 -28.25 -1.98
N ALA A 312 -20.14 -28.32 -1.88
CA ALA A 312 -19.35 -29.29 -2.61
C ALA A 312 -19.63 -30.76 -2.21
N ALA A 313 -20.04 -31.00 -0.96
CA ALA A 313 -20.47 -32.33 -0.53
C ALA A 313 -21.82 -32.75 -1.13
N GLN A 314 -22.63 -31.82 -1.64
CA GLN A 314 -23.93 -32.09 -2.27
C GLN A 314 -23.83 -32.28 -3.78
N ASP A 315 -22.79 -31.74 -4.42
CA ASP A 315 -22.55 -31.86 -5.86
C ASP A 315 -21.67 -33.09 -6.23
N ALA A 316 -21.19 -33.83 -5.21
CA ALA A 316 -20.34 -35.02 -5.36
C ALA A 316 -21.09 -36.36 -5.14
N ASP A 317 -22.38 -36.29 -4.80
CA ASP A 317 -23.33 -37.40 -4.71
C ASP A 317 -24.26 -37.39 -5.95
#